data_AF-A0A927MT30-F1
#
_entry.id   AF-A0A927MT30-F1
#
_cell.length_a   1.000
_cell.length_b   1.000
_cell.length_c   1.000
_cell.angle_alpha   90.00
_cell.angle_beta   90.00
_cell.angle_gamma   90.00
#
_symmetry.space_group_name_H-M   'P 1'
#
loop_
_entity.id
_entity.type
_entity.pdbx_description
1 polymer ?
#
loop_
_entity_poly.entity_id
_entity_poly.type
_entity_poly.pdbx_seq_one_letter_code
_entity_poly.pdbx_strand_id
1 'polypeptide(L)'
;MLDHACGSFTLTPWMPGVLREGVDLAPAECTAAGELLGELHHHLAAVLPPEPDTTVSHHRVPATDPRTALDAIDHYASLIEDRPAPDEFDEQARRFLRTRREHITAQSHRRPVGSTWLGPYGWMHGDFQQFNLLWEHGRISAVLDWDRLCFGSLLGEVVRAAVFLFMNRERGNVDLDRVPAFIAGYRAARPVTDAQLVDAAHRWWWDYLCGLWPLDWHYDHGDTSCDQFFLAASALLSWWYEHHDAAVASFTRA
;
A
#
# COMPACT_ATOMS: atom_id res chain seq x y z
N MET A 1 16.89 -1.74 -22.69
CA MET A 1 15.48 -1.84 -23.06
C MET A 1 15.42 -2.27 -24.51
N LEU A 2 14.82 -3.42 -24.79
CA LEU A 2 14.52 -3.85 -26.15
C LEU A 2 13.03 -3.61 -26.35
N ASP A 3 12.68 -2.70 -27.27
CA ASP A 3 11.28 -2.44 -27.63
C ASP A 3 10.88 -3.37 -28.77
N HIS A 4 9.92 -4.25 -28.50
CA HIS A 4 9.33 -5.14 -29.48
C HIS A 4 7.84 -4.80 -29.62
N ALA A 5 7.20 -5.20 -30.71
CA ALA A 5 5.76 -4.94 -30.95
C ALA A 5 4.81 -5.49 -29.86
N CYS A 6 5.34 -6.26 -28.90
CA CYS A 6 4.63 -6.89 -27.79
C CYS A 6 5.00 -6.35 -26.40
N GLY A 7 5.89 -5.37 -26.27
CA GLY A 7 6.27 -4.76 -24.98
C GLY A 7 7.75 -4.34 -24.89
N SER A 8 8.10 -3.75 -23.75
CA SER A 8 9.46 -3.36 -23.41
C SER A 8 10.10 -4.42 -22.50
N PHE A 9 11.31 -4.85 -22.84
CA PHE A 9 12.05 -5.86 -22.08
C PHE A 9 13.33 -5.30 -21.47
N THR A 10 13.61 -5.67 -20.21
CA THR A 10 14.83 -5.32 -19.49
C THR A 10 15.54 -6.59 -19.02
N LEU A 11 16.86 -6.66 -19.25
CA LEU A 11 17.72 -7.71 -18.73
C LEU A 11 18.50 -7.16 -17.55
N THR A 12 18.37 -7.80 -16.40
CA THR A 12 19.14 -7.51 -15.20
C THR A 12 20.01 -8.72 -14.83
N PRO A 13 21.14 -8.52 -14.12
CA PRO A 13 21.85 -9.63 -13.51
C PRO A 13 20.93 -10.43 -12.58
N TRP A 14 21.13 -11.74 -12.53
CA TRP A 14 20.42 -12.58 -11.55
C TRP A 14 20.84 -12.19 -10.14
N MET A 15 19.86 -11.88 -9.30
CA MET A 15 20.07 -11.57 -7.89
C MET A 15 19.72 -12.80 -7.05
N PRO A 16 20.64 -13.32 -6.22
CA PRO A 16 20.34 -14.42 -5.32
C PRO A 16 19.37 -13.96 -4.23
N GLY A 17 18.57 -14.89 -3.70
CA GLY A 17 17.68 -14.62 -2.56
C GLY A 17 16.34 -15.31 -2.69
N VAL A 18 15.52 -15.19 -1.65
CA VAL A 18 14.17 -15.74 -1.58
C VAL A 18 13.18 -14.68 -1.12
N LEU A 19 11.93 -14.83 -1.53
CA LEU A 19 10.83 -14.05 -0.97
C LEU A 19 10.53 -14.59 0.44
N ARG A 20 10.18 -13.68 1.36
CA ARG A 20 9.81 -14.01 2.74
C ARG A 20 8.58 -13.23 3.14
N GLU A 21 7.73 -13.84 3.95
CA GLU A 21 6.62 -13.11 4.57
C GLU A 21 7.16 -12.24 5.70
N GLY A 22 6.60 -11.03 5.88
CA GLY A 22 7.11 -10.13 6.93
C GLY A 22 6.86 -10.64 8.34
N VAL A 23 5.89 -11.55 8.53
CA VAL A 23 5.67 -12.24 9.81
C VAL A 23 6.85 -13.15 10.20
N ASP A 24 7.70 -13.53 9.26
CA ASP A 24 8.90 -14.33 9.54
C ASP A 24 10.12 -13.47 9.86
N LEU A 25 10.03 -12.14 9.72
CA LEU A 25 11.16 -11.24 9.93
C LEU A 25 11.44 -11.06 11.42
N ALA A 26 12.72 -11.19 11.78
CA ALA A 26 13.22 -10.83 13.09
C ALA A 26 13.22 -9.29 13.26
N PRO A 27 13.20 -8.75 14.49
CA PRO A 27 13.18 -7.31 14.72
C PRO A 27 14.32 -6.55 14.01
N ALA A 28 15.54 -7.12 13.99
CA ALA A 28 16.68 -6.52 13.30
C ALA A 28 16.47 -6.47 11.77
N GLU A 29 15.79 -7.46 11.19
CA GLU A 29 15.46 -7.50 9.76
C GLU A 29 14.36 -6.47 9.43
N CYS A 30 13.38 -6.28 10.32
CA CYS A 30 12.40 -5.19 10.20
C CYS A 30 13.09 -3.82 10.20
N THR A 31 14.04 -3.59 11.12
CA THR A 31 14.85 -2.37 11.15
C THR A 31 15.64 -2.19 9.86
N ALA A 32 16.32 -3.23 9.37
CA ALA A 32 17.08 -3.17 8.12
C ALA A 32 16.19 -2.84 6.91
N ALA A 33 14.96 -3.37 6.85
CA ALA A 33 14.02 -3.03 5.79
C ALA A 33 13.59 -1.56 5.82
N GLY A 34 13.36 -1.01 7.02
CA GLY A 34 13.03 0.41 7.19
C GLY A 34 14.19 1.34 6.84
N GLU A 35 15.40 0.99 7.28
CA GLU A 35 16.62 1.70 6.93
C GLU A 35 16.84 1.72 5.41
N LEU A 36 16.71 0.56 4.76
CA LEU A 36 16.81 0.46 3.30
C LEU A 36 15.81 1.37 2.59
N LEU A 37 14.54 1.40 3.01
CA LEU A 37 13.56 2.28 2.39
C LEU A 37 13.93 3.78 2.56
N GLY A 38 14.44 4.16 3.73
CA GLY A 38 14.95 5.51 3.97
C GLY A 38 16.13 5.87 3.06
N GLU A 39 17.09 4.95 2.92
CA GLU A 39 18.23 5.07 2.01
C GLU A 39 17.80 5.14 0.55
N LEU A 40 16.81 4.33 0.13
CA LEU A 40 16.27 4.39 -1.23
C LEU A 40 15.67 5.76 -1.52
N HIS A 41 14.81 6.29 -0.65
CA HIS A 41 14.28 7.63 -0.82
C HIS A 41 15.38 8.69 -0.89
N HIS A 42 16.47 8.53 -0.12
CA HIS A 42 17.62 9.44 -0.17
C HIS A 42 18.35 9.37 -1.51
N HIS A 43 18.71 8.18 -1.97
CA HIS A 43 19.42 7.96 -3.22
C HIS A 43 18.59 8.34 -4.45
N LEU A 44 17.28 8.03 -4.45
CA LEU A 44 16.38 8.43 -5.53
C LEU A 44 16.34 9.96 -5.68
N ALA A 45 16.27 10.69 -4.56
CA ALA A 45 16.32 12.15 -4.59
C ALA A 45 17.65 12.71 -5.12
N ALA A 46 18.75 11.96 -5.01
CA ALA A 46 20.06 12.38 -5.51
C ALA A 46 20.24 12.14 -7.02
N VAL A 47 19.55 11.15 -7.59
CA VAL A 47 19.74 10.74 -9.01
C VAL A 47 18.59 11.14 -9.93
N LEU A 48 17.41 11.42 -9.39
CA LEU A 48 16.23 11.84 -10.14
C LEU A 48 16.02 13.36 -10.03
N PRO A 49 15.32 13.99 -10.99
CA PRO A 49 15.07 15.43 -10.94
C PRO A 49 14.24 15.82 -9.70
N PRO A 50 14.41 17.05 -9.16
CA PRO A 50 13.79 17.45 -7.89
C PRO A 50 12.26 17.41 -7.85
N GLU A 51 11.60 17.73 -8.97
CA GLU A 51 10.15 17.59 -9.14
C GLU A 51 9.90 17.12 -10.58
N PRO A 52 9.24 15.97 -10.79
CA PRO A 52 8.93 15.51 -12.14
C PRO A 52 7.76 16.25 -12.76
N ASP A 53 7.55 16.00 -14.05
CA ASP A 53 6.29 16.34 -14.71
C ASP A 53 5.09 15.68 -14.00
N THR A 54 3.93 16.29 -14.15
CA THR A 54 2.67 15.95 -13.47
C THR A 54 2.21 14.49 -13.67
N THR A 55 2.71 13.79 -14.69
CA THR A 55 2.30 12.43 -15.05
C THR A 55 2.74 11.35 -14.06
N VAL A 56 3.84 11.55 -13.34
CA VAL A 56 4.36 10.59 -12.33
C VAL A 56 4.20 11.12 -10.90
N SER A 57 3.32 12.11 -10.73
CA SER A 57 3.21 12.93 -9.55
C SER A 57 1.88 12.69 -8.84
N HIS A 58 1.91 12.01 -7.70
CA HIS A 58 0.72 11.63 -6.93
C HIS A 58 0.53 12.47 -5.65
N HIS A 59 1.28 13.56 -5.50
CA HIS A 59 1.40 14.28 -4.22
C HIS A 59 0.28 15.32 -3.93
N ARG A 60 -0.70 15.50 -4.83
CA ARG A 60 -1.75 16.53 -4.71
C ARG A 60 -3.16 16.01 -4.93
N VAL A 61 -3.42 14.74 -4.66
CA VAL A 61 -4.77 14.19 -4.77
C VAL A 61 -5.51 14.44 -3.45
N PRO A 62 -6.66 15.15 -3.45
CA PRO A 62 -7.50 15.25 -2.25
C PRO A 62 -7.90 13.86 -1.77
N ALA A 63 -7.97 13.67 -0.45
CA ALA A 63 -8.52 12.46 0.14
C ALA A 63 -9.89 12.15 -0.48
N THR A 64 -10.12 10.91 -0.90
CA THR A 64 -11.31 10.51 -1.66
C THR A 64 -12.59 10.99 -0.98
N ASP A 65 -13.50 11.58 -1.74
CA ASP A 65 -14.80 11.99 -1.20
C ASP A 65 -15.63 10.74 -0.87
N PRO A 66 -16.25 10.67 0.34
CA PRO A 66 -17.13 9.55 0.68
C PRO A 66 -18.21 9.29 -0.36
N ARG A 67 -18.75 10.34 -1.00
CA ARG A 67 -19.78 10.19 -2.05
C ARG A 67 -19.21 9.47 -3.26
N THR A 68 -18.04 9.87 -3.73
CA THR A 68 -17.37 9.20 -4.86
C THR A 68 -17.12 7.73 -4.57
N ALA A 69 -16.69 7.39 -3.34
CA ALA A 69 -16.50 5.99 -2.96
C ALA A 69 -17.83 5.22 -2.88
N LEU A 70 -18.91 5.84 -2.38
CA LEU A 70 -20.24 5.24 -2.33
C LEU A 70 -20.84 5.04 -3.73
N ASP A 71 -20.65 5.99 -4.65
CA ASP A 71 -21.09 5.89 -6.04
C ASP A 71 -20.36 4.73 -6.75
N ALA A 72 -19.06 4.55 -6.50
CA ALA A 72 -18.30 3.42 -7.02
C ALA A 72 -18.76 2.07 -6.41
N ILE A 73 -19.17 2.05 -5.14
CA ILE A 73 -19.80 0.87 -4.53
C ILE A 73 -21.13 0.55 -5.23
N ASP A 74 -21.97 1.57 -5.48
CA ASP A 74 -23.24 1.39 -6.20
C ASP A 74 -23.00 0.82 -7.61
N HIS A 75 -21.97 1.31 -8.31
CA HIS A 75 -21.59 0.82 -9.63
C HIS A 75 -21.24 -0.68 -9.64
N TYR A 76 -20.31 -1.14 -8.80
CA TYR A 76 -19.97 -2.56 -8.78
C TYR A 76 -21.12 -3.43 -8.24
N ALA A 77 -21.92 -2.91 -7.31
CA ALA A 77 -23.11 -3.61 -6.84
C ALA A 77 -24.10 -3.87 -7.99
N SER A 78 -24.35 -2.86 -8.86
CA SER A 78 -25.25 -3.05 -10.00
C SER A 78 -24.69 -4.05 -11.02
N LEU A 79 -23.38 -4.04 -11.28
CA LEU A 79 -22.75 -5.03 -12.17
C LEU A 79 -22.98 -6.47 -11.69
N ILE A 80 -22.89 -6.68 -10.38
CA ILE A 80 -23.10 -8.01 -9.78
C ILE A 80 -24.59 -8.39 -9.72
N GLU A 81 -25.50 -7.42 -9.58
CA GLU A 81 -26.95 -7.65 -9.62
C GLU A 81 -27.46 -8.00 -11.02
N ASP A 82 -26.87 -7.40 -12.05
CA ASP A 82 -27.22 -7.64 -13.46
C ASP A 82 -26.70 -8.99 -14.00
N ARG A 83 -25.83 -9.68 -13.25
CA ARG A 83 -25.30 -11.00 -13.64
C ARG A 83 -26.36 -12.10 -13.52
N PRO A 84 -26.66 -12.83 -14.62
CA PRO A 84 -27.66 -13.93 -14.58
C PRO A 84 -27.27 -15.10 -13.68
N ALA A 85 -25.96 -15.35 -13.52
CA ALA A 85 -25.42 -16.44 -12.71
C ALA A 85 -24.15 -15.95 -11.99
N PRO A 86 -24.29 -15.33 -10.80
CA PRO A 86 -23.14 -14.87 -10.02
C PRO A 86 -22.30 -16.04 -9.53
N ASP A 87 -20.99 -15.88 -9.55
CA ASP A 87 -20.03 -16.86 -9.07
C ASP A 87 -19.62 -16.63 -7.60
N GLU A 88 -18.61 -17.36 -7.14
CA GLU A 88 -18.12 -17.23 -5.76
C GLU A 88 -17.45 -15.86 -5.51
N PHE A 89 -16.75 -15.31 -6.50
CA PHE A 89 -16.12 -14.00 -6.39
C PHE A 89 -17.19 -12.91 -6.28
N ASP A 90 -18.24 -12.98 -7.10
CA ASP A 90 -19.39 -12.06 -7.03
C ASP A 90 -20.02 -12.03 -5.63
N GLU A 91 -20.20 -13.19 -5.00
CA GLU A 91 -20.75 -13.28 -3.65
C GLU A 91 -19.81 -12.69 -2.59
N GLN A 92 -18.50 -12.92 -2.71
CA GLN A 92 -17.51 -12.28 -1.84
C GLN A 92 -17.50 -10.76 -2.04
N ALA A 93 -17.57 -10.29 -3.29
CA ALA A 93 -17.62 -8.89 -3.65
C ALA A 93 -18.86 -8.19 -3.08
N ARG A 94 -20.05 -8.83 -3.12
CA ARG A 94 -21.27 -8.28 -2.46
C ARG A 94 -21.05 -8.04 -0.97
N ARG A 95 -20.45 -9.00 -0.26
CA ARG A 95 -20.18 -8.87 1.19
C ARG A 95 -19.20 -7.74 1.46
N PHE A 96 -18.11 -7.70 0.69
CA PHE A 96 -17.10 -6.65 0.76
C PHE A 96 -17.69 -5.25 0.53
N LEU A 97 -18.49 -5.07 -0.53
CA LEU A 97 -19.15 -3.81 -0.84
C LEU A 97 -20.09 -3.35 0.28
N ARG A 98 -20.87 -4.27 0.86
CA ARG A 98 -21.76 -3.96 2.00
C ARG A 98 -20.97 -3.49 3.23
N THR A 99 -19.99 -4.27 3.67
CA THR A 99 -19.15 -3.91 4.83
C THR A 99 -18.45 -2.57 4.61
N ARG A 100 -17.90 -2.36 3.42
CA ARG A 100 -17.21 -1.11 3.09
C ARG A 100 -18.15 0.09 3.06
N ARG A 101 -19.38 -0.04 2.53
CA ARG A 101 -20.41 1.01 2.60
C ARG A 101 -20.71 1.42 4.03
N GLU A 102 -20.91 0.44 4.92
CA GLU A 102 -21.16 0.68 6.33
C GLU A 102 -20.00 1.45 6.98
N HIS A 103 -18.76 1.03 6.70
CA HIS A 103 -17.56 1.66 7.27
C HIS A 103 -17.33 3.08 6.73
N ILE A 104 -17.45 3.31 5.43
CA ILE A 104 -17.32 4.66 4.83
C ILE A 104 -18.36 5.60 5.41
N THR A 105 -19.61 5.15 5.53
CA THR A 105 -20.70 5.96 6.07
C THR A 105 -20.42 6.35 7.52
N ALA A 106 -20.06 5.37 8.36
CA ALA A 106 -19.75 5.59 9.78
C ALA A 106 -18.53 6.51 9.98
N GLN A 107 -17.52 6.40 9.13
CA GLN A 107 -16.23 7.07 9.30
C GLN A 107 -16.09 8.35 8.46
N SER A 108 -17.12 8.75 7.72
CA SER A 108 -17.12 9.93 6.83
C SER A 108 -16.60 11.21 7.49
N HIS A 109 -16.88 11.41 8.78
CA HIS A 109 -16.44 12.53 9.59
C HIS A 109 -14.92 12.57 9.84
N ARG A 110 -14.21 11.47 9.60
CA ARG A 110 -12.76 11.34 9.76
C ARG A 110 -11.98 11.58 8.48
N ARG A 111 -12.64 11.94 7.37
CA ARG A 111 -11.95 12.26 6.12
C ARG A 111 -10.79 13.25 6.38
N PRO A 112 -9.55 12.94 5.95
CA PRO A 112 -8.45 13.89 6.02
C PRO A 112 -8.79 15.22 5.34
N VAL A 113 -8.46 16.33 6.01
CA VAL A 113 -8.69 17.68 5.47
C VAL A 113 -7.54 18.07 4.54
N GLY A 114 -7.87 18.73 3.42
CA GLY A 114 -6.90 19.23 2.46
C GLY A 114 -6.29 18.17 1.56
N SER A 115 -5.60 18.63 0.52
CA SER A 115 -5.00 17.80 -0.54
C SER A 115 -3.53 17.46 -0.32
N THR A 116 -2.93 17.97 0.76
CA THR A 116 -1.51 17.82 1.05
C THR A 116 -1.31 17.04 2.35
N TRP A 117 -0.54 15.97 2.26
CA TRP A 117 0.09 15.30 3.39
C TRP A 117 1.06 16.25 4.09
N LEU A 118 1.40 15.99 5.36
CA LEU A 118 2.40 16.78 6.09
C LEU A 118 3.84 16.63 5.54
N GLY A 119 4.04 15.79 4.51
CA GLY A 119 5.33 15.50 3.90
C GLY A 119 6.23 14.62 4.80
N PRO A 120 7.49 14.35 4.39
CA PRO A 120 8.13 14.84 3.17
C PRO A 120 7.60 14.19 1.87
N TYR A 121 7.86 14.86 0.76
CA TYR A 121 7.58 14.36 -0.59
C TYR A 121 8.88 14.04 -1.32
N GLY A 122 8.81 13.09 -2.24
CA GLY A 122 9.96 12.69 -3.04
C GLY A 122 9.67 11.50 -3.93
N TRP A 123 10.72 11.02 -4.58
CA TRP A 123 10.69 9.79 -5.37
C TRP A 123 10.61 8.56 -4.47
N MET A 124 9.75 7.63 -4.89
CA MET A 124 9.32 6.44 -4.19
C MET A 124 9.41 5.25 -5.12
N HIS A 125 9.58 4.05 -4.55
CA HIS A 125 9.52 2.81 -5.31
C HIS A 125 8.10 2.58 -5.87
N GLY A 126 7.08 2.97 -5.10
CA GLY A 126 5.65 2.87 -5.44
C GLY A 126 5.01 1.53 -5.08
N ASP A 127 5.83 0.48 -4.92
CA ASP A 127 5.38 -0.83 -4.43
C ASP A 127 6.44 -1.57 -3.59
N PHE A 128 7.01 -0.89 -2.59
CA PHE A 128 7.96 -1.53 -1.67
C PHE A 128 7.23 -2.52 -0.74
N GLN A 129 7.22 -3.81 -1.09
CA GLN A 129 6.52 -4.87 -0.35
C GLN A 129 7.19 -6.25 -0.52
N GLN A 130 6.71 -7.25 0.22
CA GLN A 130 7.33 -8.58 0.38
C GLN A 130 7.67 -9.34 -0.92
N PHE A 131 6.90 -9.18 -2.01
CA PHE A 131 7.17 -9.79 -3.31
C PHE A 131 8.27 -9.08 -4.10
N ASN A 132 8.62 -7.86 -3.68
CA ASN A 132 9.62 -7.02 -4.31
C ASN A 132 10.92 -6.96 -3.51
N LEU A 133 11.07 -7.76 -2.44
CA LEU A 133 12.28 -7.84 -1.62
C LEU A 133 12.85 -9.26 -1.61
N LEU A 134 14.05 -9.43 -2.16
CA LEU A 134 14.78 -10.69 -2.07
C LEU A 134 15.65 -10.72 -0.81
N TRP A 135 15.51 -11.78 -0.02
CA TRP A 135 16.29 -11.99 1.21
C TRP A 135 17.36 -13.05 1.01
N GLU A 136 18.57 -12.77 1.47
CA GLU A 136 19.68 -13.69 1.48
C GLU A 136 20.48 -13.54 2.79
N HIS A 137 20.62 -14.63 3.54
CA HIS A 137 21.37 -14.67 4.81
C HIS A 137 20.99 -13.52 5.79
N GLY A 138 19.69 -13.26 5.93
CA GLY A 138 19.16 -12.23 6.84
C GLY A 138 19.33 -10.78 6.36
N ARG A 139 19.68 -10.57 5.08
CA ARG A 139 19.81 -9.24 4.47
C ARG A 139 18.97 -9.16 3.21
N ILE A 140 18.53 -7.95 2.88
CA ILE A 140 17.89 -7.67 1.59
C ILE A 140 19.00 -7.62 0.54
N SER A 141 18.89 -8.48 -0.46
CA SER A 141 19.84 -8.67 -1.55
C SER A 141 19.45 -7.89 -2.80
N ALA A 142 18.16 -7.66 -3.02
CA ALA A 142 17.63 -6.87 -4.12
C ALA A 142 16.24 -6.30 -3.81
N VAL A 143 15.95 -5.17 -4.46
CA VAL A 143 14.60 -4.58 -4.57
C VAL A 143 14.18 -4.67 -6.03
N LEU A 144 13.07 -5.35 -6.28
CA LEU A 144 12.55 -5.70 -7.61
C LEU A 144 11.35 -4.81 -7.98
N ASP A 145 10.97 -4.86 -9.25
CA ASP A 145 9.75 -4.22 -9.79
C ASP A 145 9.69 -2.68 -9.60
N TRP A 146 10.56 -2.01 -10.34
CA TRP A 146 10.66 -0.55 -10.37
C TRP A 146 9.64 0.13 -11.30
N ASP A 147 8.66 -0.61 -11.85
CA ASP A 147 7.71 -0.08 -12.84
C ASP A 147 6.71 0.92 -12.23
N ARG A 148 6.60 0.94 -10.89
CA ARG A 148 5.75 1.86 -10.13
C ARG A 148 6.50 3.06 -9.55
N LEU A 149 7.74 3.30 -9.97
CA LEU A 149 8.52 4.46 -9.58
C LEU A 149 7.72 5.74 -9.81
N CYS A 150 7.50 6.51 -8.74
CA CYS A 150 6.70 7.74 -8.81
C CYS A 150 7.14 8.76 -7.77
N PHE A 151 6.60 9.98 -7.86
CA PHE A 151 6.83 11.06 -6.91
C PHE A 151 5.58 11.30 -6.06
N GLY A 152 5.73 11.23 -4.74
CA GLY A 152 4.60 11.27 -3.82
C GLY A 152 4.99 11.47 -2.37
N SER A 153 4.05 11.14 -1.46
CA SER A 153 4.27 11.19 -0.01
C SER A 153 5.18 10.03 0.41
N LEU A 154 6.43 10.31 0.77
CA LEU A 154 7.39 9.29 1.20
C LEU A 154 6.84 8.48 2.39
N LEU A 155 6.12 9.15 3.29
CA LEU A 155 5.50 8.48 4.43
C LEU A 155 4.25 7.69 4.08
N GLY A 156 3.59 8.02 2.97
CA GLY A 156 2.56 7.16 2.38
C GLY A 156 3.15 5.82 1.94
N GLU A 157 4.33 5.83 1.29
CA GLU A 157 5.06 4.59 0.97
C GLU A 157 5.53 3.86 2.24
N VAL A 158 6.07 4.55 3.24
CA VAL A 158 6.48 3.92 4.53
C VAL A 158 5.31 3.20 5.19
N VAL A 159 4.14 3.83 5.28
CA VAL A 159 2.95 3.20 5.86
C VAL A 159 2.53 2.02 5.00
N ARG A 160 2.38 2.21 3.68
CA ARG A 160 2.02 1.12 2.75
C ARG A 160 2.96 -0.07 2.91
N ALA A 161 4.26 0.16 2.92
CA ALA A 161 5.29 -0.86 3.07
C ALA A 161 5.12 -1.63 4.39
N ALA A 162 5.00 -0.93 5.52
CA ALA A 162 4.80 -1.57 6.82
C ALA A 162 3.54 -2.46 6.82
N VAL A 163 2.44 -1.97 6.23
CA VAL A 163 1.20 -2.75 6.15
C VAL A 163 1.37 -4.00 5.31
N PHE A 164 1.90 -3.90 4.09
CA PHE A 164 2.02 -5.06 3.20
C PHE A 164 3.15 -6.02 3.56
N LEU A 165 4.21 -5.54 4.21
CA LEU A 165 5.23 -6.42 4.77
C LEU A 165 4.64 -7.24 5.93
N PHE A 166 3.99 -6.60 6.88
CA PHE A 166 3.58 -7.24 8.13
C PHE A 166 2.13 -7.76 8.13
N MET A 167 1.43 -7.71 7.00
CA MET A 167 0.11 -8.30 6.84
C MET A 167 0.22 -9.82 6.68
N ASN A 168 -0.48 -10.56 7.54
CA ASN A 168 -0.74 -11.97 7.32
C ASN A 168 -1.77 -12.13 6.20
N ARG A 169 -1.39 -12.75 5.08
CA ARG A 169 -2.24 -12.86 3.88
C ARG A 169 -3.44 -13.79 4.06
N GLU A 170 -3.36 -14.76 4.95
CA GLU A 170 -4.48 -15.68 5.20
C GLU A 170 -5.56 -15.04 6.08
N ARG A 171 -5.13 -14.20 7.04
CA ARG A 171 -6.01 -13.61 8.06
C ARG A 171 -6.36 -12.15 7.79
N GLY A 172 -5.58 -11.45 6.97
CA GLY A 172 -5.71 -10.02 6.69
C GLY A 172 -5.35 -9.10 7.86
N ASN A 173 -4.74 -9.59 8.94
CA ASN A 173 -4.33 -8.73 10.06
C ASN A 173 -2.86 -8.29 9.92
N VAL A 174 -2.53 -7.11 10.45
CA VAL A 174 -1.15 -6.60 10.49
C VAL A 174 -0.50 -6.95 11.81
N ASP A 175 0.74 -7.46 11.78
CA ASP A 175 1.58 -7.66 12.94
C ASP A 175 2.17 -6.31 13.41
N LEU A 176 1.46 -5.66 14.33
CA LEU A 176 1.79 -4.33 14.83
C LEU A 176 3.08 -4.29 15.67
N ASP A 177 3.58 -5.42 16.14
CA ASP A 177 4.79 -5.47 16.97
C ASP A 177 6.07 -5.29 16.14
N ARG A 178 5.99 -5.51 14.82
CA ARG A 178 7.11 -5.30 13.88
C ARG A 178 7.20 -3.87 13.36
N VAL A 179 6.09 -3.13 13.37
CA VAL A 179 6.02 -1.76 12.85
C VAL A 179 7.03 -0.82 13.55
N PRO A 180 7.16 -0.80 14.90
CA PRO A 180 8.11 0.09 15.56
C PRO A 180 9.56 -0.13 15.13
N ALA A 181 9.99 -1.39 14.97
CA ALA A 181 11.35 -1.71 14.55
C ALA A 181 11.64 -1.21 13.12
N PHE A 182 10.67 -1.36 12.21
CA PHE A 182 10.74 -0.83 10.85
C PHE A 182 10.79 0.69 10.84
N ILE A 183 9.94 1.37 11.61
CA ILE A 183 9.94 2.83 11.69
C ILE A 183 11.22 3.38 12.32
N ALA A 184 11.79 2.70 13.32
CA ALA A 184 13.08 3.07 13.90
C ALA A 184 14.20 3.04 12.84
N GLY A 185 14.23 2.00 12.00
CA GLY A 185 15.16 1.91 10.87
C GLY A 185 14.99 3.05 9.87
N TYR A 186 13.75 3.33 9.48
CA TYR A 186 13.46 4.44 8.55
C TYR A 186 13.88 5.80 9.13
N ARG A 187 13.56 6.05 10.41
CA ARG A 187 13.93 7.28 11.12
C ARG A 187 15.43 7.51 11.21
N ALA A 188 16.21 6.43 11.32
CA ALA A 188 17.67 6.50 11.38
C ALA A 188 18.27 7.06 10.09
N ALA A 189 17.74 6.65 8.93
CA ALA A 189 18.15 7.18 7.63
C ALA A 189 17.52 8.55 7.31
N ARG A 190 16.26 8.76 7.70
CA ARG A 190 15.49 9.99 7.42
C ARG A 190 14.67 10.44 8.63
N PRO A 191 15.09 11.51 9.34
CA PRO A 191 14.34 12.02 10.49
C PRO A 191 12.92 12.47 10.10
N VAL A 192 11.92 11.95 10.83
CA VAL A 192 10.49 12.28 10.65
C VAL A 192 9.79 12.34 12.01
N THR A 193 8.80 13.23 12.12
CA THR A 193 8.06 13.45 13.37
C THR A 193 6.89 12.47 13.53
N ASP A 194 6.44 12.27 14.78
CA ASP A 194 5.22 11.49 15.06
C ASP A 194 3.99 12.04 14.34
N ALA A 195 3.84 13.37 14.32
CA ALA A 195 2.70 14.02 13.66
C ALA A 195 2.62 13.69 12.17
N GLN A 196 3.77 13.62 11.48
CA GLN A 196 3.84 13.25 10.08
C GLN A 196 3.47 11.78 9.85
N LEU A 197 3.90 10.87 10.73
CA LEU A 197 3.55 9.45 10.63
C LEU A 197 2.06 9.20 10.94
N VAL A 198 1.49 9.91 11.91
CA VAL A 198 0.05 9.84 12.22
C VAL A 198 -0.78 10.34 11.04
N ASP A 199 -0.43 11.49 10.45
CA ASP A 199 -1.11 12.00 9.25
C ASP A 199 -1.02 10.99 8.10
N ALA A 200 0.17 10.43 7.87
CA ALA A 200 0.38 9.44 6.81
C ALA A 200 -0.43 8.16 7.02
N ALA A 201 -0.42 7.61 8.24
CA ALA A 201 -1.17 6.40 8.59
C ALA A 201 -2.68 6.61 8.43
N HIS A 202 -3.18 7.76 8.87
CA HIS A 202 -4.60 8.10 8.75
C HIS A 202 -5.03 8.33 7.30
N ARG A 203 -4.22 9.02 6.50
CA ARG A 203 -4.51 9.23 5.06
C ARG A 203 -4.47 7.93 4.27
N TRP A 204 -3.45 7.10 4.51
CA TRP A 204 -3.37 5.79 3.89
C TRP A 204 -4.57 4.91 4.24
N TRP A 205 -4.97 4.88 5.52
CA TRP A 205 -6.18 4.17 5.94
C TRP A 205 -7.43 4.68 5.22
N TRP A 206 -7.58 6.00 5.10
CA TRP A 206 -8.70 6.60 4.38
C TRP A 206 -8.73 6.18 2.91
N ASP A 207 -7.57 6.25 2.23
CA ASP A 207 -7.45 5.84 0.83
C ASP A 207 -7.74 4.34 0.66
N TYR A 208 -7.32 3.50 1.61
CA TYR A 208 -7.60 2.07 1.62
C TYR A 208 -9.09 1.75 1.86
N LEU A 209 -9.73 2.49 2.77
CA LEU A 209 -11.16 2.39 3.08
C LEU A 209 -12.01 2.75 1.85
N CYS A 210 -11.62 3.79 1.12
CA CYS A 210 -12.36 4.26 -0.06
C CYS A 210 -11.99 3.54 -1.38
N GLY A 211 -10.81 2.92 -1.47
CA GLY A 211 -10.26 2.42 -2.74
C GLY A 211 -10.70 1.00 -3.11
N LEU A 212 -11.35 0.82 -4.26
CA LEU A 212 -11.94 -0.45 -4.72
C LEU A 212 -11.08 -1.19 -5.76
N TRP A 213 -9.75 -1.04 -5.71
CA TRP A 213 -8.83 -1.53 -6.74
C TRP A 213 -9.01 -3.01 -7.15
N PRO A 214 -9.35 -3.98 -6.26
CA PRO A 214 -9.53 -5.36 -6.73
C PRO A 214 -10.73 -5.51 -7.67
N LEU A 215 -11.77 -4.68 -7.47
CA LEU A 215 -12.98 -4.71 -8.29
C LEU A 215 -12.77 -4.02 -9.63
N ASP A 216 -11.97 -2.95 -9.66
CA ASP A 216 -11.52 -2.29 -10.89
C ASP A 216 -10.74 -3.26 -11.81
N TRP A 217 -9.82 -4.05 -11.25
CA TRP A 217 -9.12 -5.09 -12.01
C TRP A 217 -10.07 -6.19 -12.50
N HIS A 218 -10.90 -6.73 -11.62
CA HIS A 218 -11.78 -7.84 -11.96
C HIS A 218 -12.90 -7.46 -12.94
N TYR A 219 -13.65 -6.39 -12.66
CA TYR A 219 -14.83 -6.03 -13.44
C TYR A 219 -14.53 -5.09 -14.62
N ASP A 220 -13.69 -4.08 -14.43
CA ASP A 220 -13.46 -3.06 -15.46
C ASP A 220 -12.38 -3.49 -16.46
N HIS A 221 -11.35 -4.20 -16.00
CA HIS A 221 -10.27 -4.71 -16.85
C HIS A 221 -10.45 -6.18 -17.25
N GLY A 222 -11.36 -6.91 -16.60
CA GLY A 222 -11.56 -8.35 -16.86
C GLY A 222 -10.34 -9.20 -16.47
N ASP A 223 -9.50 -8.69 -15.55
CA ASP A 223 -8.25 -9.32 -15.15
C ASP A 223 -8.37 -9.92 -13.74
N THR A 224 -8.34 -11.25 -13.68
CA THR A 224 -8.51 -12.03 -12.45
C THR A 224 -7.19 -12.39 -11.77
N SER A 225 -6.04 -11.89 -12.27
CA SER A 225 -4.71 -12.20 -11.73
C SER A 225 -4.57 -11.79 -10.25
N CYS A 226 -5.33 -10.79 -9.83
CA CYS A 226 -5.34 -10.26 -8.48
C CYS A 226 -6.42 -10.84 -7.56
N ASP A 227 -7.32 -11.70 -8.05
CA ASP A 227 -8.48 -12.21 -7.26
C ASP A 227 -8.02 -12.97 -6.01
N GLN A 228 -6.87 -13.65 -6.10
CA GLN A 228 -6.24 -14.33 -4.97
C GLN A 228 -5.90 -13.42 -3.77
N PHE A 229 -5.81 -12.11 -3.98
CA PHE A 229 -5.56 -11.14 -2.90
C PHE A 229 -6.84 -10.54 -2.32
N PHE A 230 -7.99 -10.80 -2.94
CA PHE A 230 -9.26 -10.15 -2.61
C PHE A 230 -9.69 -10.38 -1.15
N LEU A 231 -9.64 -11.64 -0.72
CA LEU A 231 -10.03 -12.02 0.65
C LEU A 231 -9.14 -11.36 1.71
N ALA A 232 -7.82 -11.37 1.48
CA ALA A 232 -6.85 -10.72 2.38
C ALA A 232 -7.12 -9.21 2.46
N ALA A 233 -7.38 -8.57 1.32
CA ALA A 233 -7.68 -7.14 1.27
C ALA A 233 -9.01 -6.79 1.96
N SER A 234 -10.02 -7.64 1.80
CA SER A 234 -11.30 -7.51 2.51
C SER A 234 -11.11 -7.63 4.02
N ALA A 235 -10.33 -8.63 4.47
CA ALA A 235 -10.09 -8.87 5.88
C ALA A 235 -9.26 -7.74 6.52
N LEU A 236 -8.27 -7.18 5.81
CA LEU A 236 -7.48 -6.04 6.26
C LEU A 236 -8.34 -4.80 6.55
N LEU A 237 -9.35 -4.54 5.72
CA LEU A 237 -10.27 -3.44 5.96
C LEU A 237 -11.00 -3.58 7.30
N SER A 238 -11.61 -4.75 7.54
CA SER A 238 -12.35 -5.02 8.78
C SER A 238 -11.43 -5.00 9.99
N TRP A 239 -10.24 -5.61 9.88
CA TRP A 239 -9.27 -5.60 10.96
C TRP A 239 -8.81 -4.18 11.31
N TRP A 240 -8.47 -3.36 10.31
CA TRP A 240 -8.02 -1.99 10.56
C TRP A 240 -9.14 -1.13 11.16
N TYR A 241 -10.39 -1.32 10.73
CA TYR A 241 -11.53 -0.63 11.31
C TYR A 241 -11.65 -0.88 12.82
N GLU A 242 -11.47 -2.13 13.26
CA GLU A 242 -11.50 -2.53 14.67
C GLU A 242 -10.26 -2.09 15.46
N HIS A 243 -9.11 -1.96 14.80
CA HIS A 243 -7.81 -1.73 15.44
C HIS A 243 -7.22 -0.34 15.12
N HIS A 244 -8.01 0.59 14.59
CA HIS A 244 -7.54 1.86 14.02
C HIS A 244 -6.52 2.58 14.93
N ASP A 245 -6.87 2.78 16.20
CA ASP A 245 -6.02 3.54 17.12
C ASP A 245 -4.73 2.80 17.47
N ALA A 246 -4.80 1.47 17.61
CA ALA A 246 -3.61 0.64 17.82
C ALA A 246 -2.70 0.63 16.59
N ALA A 247 -3.28 0.55 15.39
CA ALA A 247 -2.56 0.58 14.13
C ALA A 247 -1.84 1.92 13.96
N VAL A 248 -2.52 3.06 14.13
CA VAL A 248 -1.91 4.39 14.07
C VAL A 248 -0.83 4.56 15.15
N ALA A 249 -1.08 4.12 16.39
CA ALA A 249 -0.12 4.22 17.46
C ALA A 249 1.15 3.38 17.23
N SER A 250 1.08 2.28 16.47
CA SER A 250 2.25 1.45 16.18
C SER A 250 3.35 2.22 15.41
N PHE A 251 2.96 3.22 14.61
CA PHE A 251 3.87 4.05 13.83
C PHE A 251 4.65 5.07 14.66
N THR A 252 4.28 5.34 15.92
CA THR A 252 4.92 6.37 16.75
C THR A 252 5.66 5.81 17.97
N ARG A 253 5.67 4.49 18.16
CA ARG A 253 6.33 3.81 19.30
C ARG A 253 7.84 3.61 19.14
N ALA A 254 8.43 4.17 18.08
CA ALA A 254 9.82 3.98 17.67
C ALA A 254 10.78 5.02 18.25
#